data_AF-A0A6V7CGD6-F1
#
_entry.id   AF-A0A6V7CGD6-F1
#
_cell.length_a   1.000
_cell.length_b   1.000
_cell.length_c   1.000
_cell.angle_alpha   90.00
_cell.angle_beta   90.00
_cell.angle_gamma   90.00
#
_symmetry.space_group_name_H-M   'P 1'
#
loop_
_entity.id
_entity.type
_entity.pdbx_description
1 polymer ?
#
loop_
_entity_poly.entity_id
_entity_poly.type
_entity_poly.pdbx_seq_one_letter_code
_entity_poly.pdbx_strand_id
1 'polypeptide(L)'
;MFKLLLVLLVIEGILQIAWNRPYFRWGLPVFKRRIPVTSTQLACFSLAQVENAVEQTRWPDLRFHPLSEHAYAFRETFLVFVGPVYPLVMRGRIVIDRRQREIVITGFCNWNILYIVVVILVPALAIRPGVVLMFLGLLALVYLLQRRRFGSVETAVQMLLSTNTNPLIVRPRTPRN
;
A
#
# COMPACT_ATOMS: atom_id res chain seq x y z
N MET A 1 4.71 1.87 28.72
CA MET A 1 4.74 1.24 27.38
C MET A 1 3.36 1.11 26.74
N PHE A 2 2.36 0.52 27.41
CA PHE A 2 1.03 0.26 26.82
C PHE A 2 0.22 1.52 26.48
N LYS A 3 0.19 2.54 27.35
CA LYS A 3 -0.51 3.81 27.08
C LYS A 3 0.02 4.53 25.82
N LEU A 4 1.34 4.50 25.62
CA LEU A 4 1.99 5.09 24.44
C LEU A 4 1.61 4.32 23.17
N LEU A 5 1.60 2.98 23.22
CA LEU A 5 1.14 2.15 22.11
C LEU A 5 -0.32 2.49 21.74
N LEU A 6 -1.19 2.64 22.73
CA LEU A 6 -2.60 2.95 22.51
C LEU A 6 -2.78 4.34 21.87
N VAL A 7 -2.05 5.35 22.34
CA VAL A 7 -2.03 6.68 21.72
C VAL A 7 -1.52 6.60 20.27
N LEU A 8 -0.45 5.85 20.01
CA LEU A 8 0.12 5.70 18.67
C LEU A 8 -0.84 4.95 17.73
N LEU A 9 -1.61 3.98 18.25
CA LEU A 9 -2.65 3.28 17.52
C LEU A 9 -3.79 4.22 17.12
N VAL A 10 -4.27 5.05 18.03
CA VAL A 10 -5.32 6.05 17.74
C VAL A 10 -4.82 7.07 16.72
N ILE A 11 -3.62 7.62 16.90
CA ILE A 11 -3.03 8.60 15.96
C ILE A 11 -2.85 7.98 14.57
N GLU A 12 -2.26 6.78 14.46
CA GLU A 12 -2.11 6.11 13.15
C GLU A 12 -3.46 5.78 12.53
N GLY A 13 -4.44 5.35 13.32
CA GLY A 13 -5.80 5.09 12.86
C GLY A 13 -6.41 6.34 12.23
N ILE A 14 -6.34 7.48 12.92
CA ILE A 14 -6.82 8.78 12.41
C ILE A 14 -6.07 9.17 11.14
N LEU A 15 -4.73 9.09 11.13
CA LEU A 15 -3.92 9.47 9.96
C LEU A 15 -4.20 8.58 8.74
N GLN A 16 -4.47 7.30 8.96
CA GLN A 16 -4.89 6.39 7.90
C GLN A 16 -6.28 6.74 7.38
N ILE A 17 -7.25 6.96 8.28
CA ILE A 17 -8.63 7.32 7.91
C ILE A 17 -8.67 8.65 7.15
N ALA A 18 -7.88 9.63 7.59
CA ALA A 18 -7.76 10.95 6.99
C ALA A 18 -6.88 10.98 5.73
N TRP A 19 -6.34 9.85 5.27
CA TRP A 19 -5.48 9.76 4.08
C TRP A 19 -4.32 10.78 4.09
N ASN A 20 -3.72 10.99 5.26
CA ASN A 20 -2.80 12.09 5.48
C ASN A 20 -1.53 11.98 4.59
N ARG A 21 -1.32 12.95 3.70
CA ARG A 21 -0.23 12.92 2.69
C ARG A 21 1.17 12.62 3.26
N PRO A 22 1.69 13.34 4.28
CA PRO A 22 3.03 13.08 4.79
C PRO A 22 3.14 11.70 5.44
N TYR A 23 2.07 11.19 6.06
CA TYR A 23 2.06 9.87 6.67
C TYR A 23 2.23 8.73 5.64
N PHE A 24 1.58 8.84 4.48
CA PHE A 24 1.76 7.87 3.39
C PHE A 24 3.04 8.10 2.57
N ARG A 25 3.64 9.30 2.65
CA ARG A 25 4.91 9.62 1.99
C ARG A 25 6.13 9.17 2.80
N TRP A 26 6.02 9.17 4.13
CA TRP A 26 7.14 8.95 5.03
C TRP A 26 6.95 7.69 5.89
N GLY A 27 7.99 6.87 5.97
CA GLY A 27 7.99 5.61 6.71
C GLY A 27 9.14 4.72 6.29
N LEU A 28 9.26 3.56 6.95
CA LEU A 28 10.24 2.54 6.59
C LEU A 28 9.71 1.74 5.38
N PRO A 29 10.34 1.81 4.19
CA PRO A 29 9.92 1.03 3.04
C PRO A 29 10.30 -0.44 3.26
N VAL A 30 9.31 -1.30 3.45
CA VAL A 30 9.51 -2.76 3.63
C VAL A 30 9.18 -3.56 2.37
N PHE A 31 8.58 -2.89 1.40
CA PHE A 31 8.33 -3.41 0.07
C PHE A 31 8.54 -2.29 -0.94
N LYS A 32 9.27 -2.56 -2.03
CA LYS A 32 9.44 -1.63 -3.13
C LYS A 32 9.52 -2.41 -4.43
N ARG A 33 8.63 -2.10 -5.37
CA ARG A 33 8.64 -2.60 -6.73
C ARG A 33 8.62 -1.44 -7.70
N ARG A 34 9.39 -1.59 -8.78
CA ARG A 34 9.47 -0.63 -9.87
C ARG A 34 9.07 -1.37 -11.13
N ILE A 35 8.07 -0.83 -11.81
CA ILE A 35 7.58 -1.37 -13.07
C ILE A 35 7.99 -0.35 -14.13
N PRO A 36 8.89 -0.69 -15.07
CA PRO A 36 9.20 0.19 -16.19
C PRO A 36 7.99 0.30 -17.12
N VAL A 37 7.67 1.50 -17.59
CA VAL A 37 6.48 1.77 -18.38
C VAL A 37 6.82 2.65 -19.57
N THR A 38 6.27 2.37 -20.75
CA THR A 38 6.45 3.23 -21.93
C THR A 38 5.59 4.49 -21.83
N SER A 39 6.02 5.61 -22.43
CA SER A 39 5.27 6.87 -22.40
C SER A 39 3.85 6.77 -22.97
N THR A 40 3.63 5.88 -23.94
CA THR A 40 2.31 5.58 -24.51
C THR A 40 1.40 4.87 -23.51
N GLN A 41 1.92 3.84 -22.83
CA GLN A 41 1.21 3.12 -21.76
C GLN A 41 0.87 4.05 -20.59
N LEU A 42 1.76 4.97 -20.24
CA LEU A 42 1.55 5.96 -19.19
C LEU A 42 0.44 6.97 -19.51
N ALA A 43 0.23 7.28 -20.78
CA ALA A 43 -0.83 8.18 -21.23
C ALA A 43 -2.22 7.50 -21.18
N CYS A 44 -2.26 6.17 -21.38
CA CYS A 44 -3.49 5.38 -21.33
C CYS A 44 -3.80 4.86 -19.91
N PHE A 45 -2.82 4.84 -19.01
CA PHE A 45 -2.96 4.26 -17.68
C PHE A 45 -3.71 5.20 -16.72
N SER A 46 -4.89 4.75 -16.29
CA SER A 46 -5.63 5.40 -15.20
C SER A 46 -5.58 4.55 -13.94
N LEU A 47 -5.19 5.16 -12.82
CA LEU A 47 -5.20 4.50 -11.51
C LEU A 47 -6.60 4.08 -11.05
N ALA A 48 -7.66 4.72 -11.54
CA ALA A 48 -9.03 4.30 -11.28
C ALA A 48 -9.35 2.93 -11.91
N GLN A 49 -8.67 2.56 -13.00
CA GLN A 49 -8.82 1.23 -13.59
C GLN A 49 -8.13 0.15 -12.76
N VAL A 50 -7.04 0.50 -12.05
CA VAL A 50 -6.35 -0.44 -11.14
C VAL A 50 -7.27 -0.85 -10.00
N GLU A 51 -8.01 0.10 -9.43
CA GLU A 51 -9.00 -0.19 -8.39
C GLU A 51 -10.10 -1.15 -8.89
N ASN A 52 -10.57 -0.97 -10.13
CA ASN A 52 -11.58 -1.85 -10.73
C ASN A 52 -11.02 -3.21 -11.20
N ALA A 53 -9.74 -3.28 -11.58
CA ALA A 53 -9.10 -4.49 -12.10
C ALA A 53 -8.55 -5.40 -10.99
N VAL A 54 -8.31 -4.86 -9.79
CA VAL A 54 -8.06 -5.68 -8.61
C VAL A 54 -9.39 -6.33 -8.24
N GLU A 55 -9.62 -7.54 -8.76
CA GLU A 55 -10.83 -8.33 -8.51
C GLU A 55 -11.19 -8.36 -7.02
N GLN A 56 -12.49 -8.21 -6.74
CA GLN A 56 -13.14 -8.46 -5.45
C GLN A 56 -12.99 -9.94 -5.06
N THR A 57 -11.77 -10.33 -4.71
CA THR A 57 -11.52 -11.64 -4.10
C THR A 57 -12.10 -11.62 -2.68
N ARG A 58 -12.41 -12.79 -2.10
CA ARG A 58 -12.95 -13.07 -0.75
C ARG A 58 -12.18 -12.45 0.47
N TRP A 59 -11.30 -11.48 0.24
CA TRP A 59 -10.39 -10.85 1.17
C TRP A 59 -10.68 -9.33 1.25
N PRO A 60 -10.16 -8.58 2.23
CA PRO A 60 -10.53 -7.18 2.41
C PRO A 60 -10.23 -6.31 1.19
N ASP A 61 -11.21 -5.50 0.78
CA ASP A 61 -11.07 -4.60 -0.36
C ASP A 61 -9.89 -3.63 -0.17
N LEU A 62 -9.07 -3.50 -1.21
CA LEU A 62 -8.03 -2.47 -1.28
C LEU A 62 -8.67 -1.16 -1.67
N ARG A 63 -8.72 -0.20 -0.75
CA ARG A 63 -9.16 1.17 -1.07
C ARG A 63 -8.00 1.97 -1.61
N PHE A 64 -8.24 2.67 -2.70
CA PHE A 64 -7.30 3.60 -3.29
C PHE A 64 -7.75 5.04 -2.99
N HIS A 65 -6.79 5.93 -2.73
CA HIS A 65 -7.08 7.34 -2.56
C HIS A 65 -6.02 8.19 -3.28
N PRO A 66 -6.43 9.14 -4.13
CA PRO A 66 -5.49 10.05 -4.76
C PRO A 66 -4.84 10.94 -3.69
N LEU A 67 -3.51 10.94 -3.62
CA LEU A 67 -2.76 11.90 -2.80
C LEU A 67 -2.36 13.14 -3.60
N SER A 68 -2.06 12.94 -4.88
CA SER A 68 -1.68 13.97 -5.85
C SER A 68 -1.94 13.45 -7.27
N GLU A 69 -1.78 14.29 -8.28
CA GLU A 69 -1.96 13.91 -9.70
C GLU A 69 -1.09 12.72 -10.15
N HIS A 70 0.00 12.43 -9.44
CA HIS A 70 0.95 11.37 -9.80
C HIS A 70 1.19 10.37 -8.67
N ALA A 71 0.44 10.44 -7.57
CA ALA A 71 0.61 9.52 -6.45
C ALA A 71 -0.71 9.18 -5.80
N TYR A 72 -0.91 7.89 -5.57
CA TYR A 72 -2.05 7.32 -4.87
C TYR A 72 -1.56 6.59 -3.63
N ALA A 73 -2.31 6.66 -2.55
CA ALA A 73 -2.17 5.76 -1.44
C ALA A 73 -3.17 4.64 -1.63
N PHE A 74 -2.83 3.48 -1.11
CA PHE A 74 -3.78 2.39 -0.99
C PHE A 74 -3.60 1.68 0.34
N ARG A 75 -4.69 1.13 0.84
CA ARG A 75 -4.70 0.34 2.08
C ARG A 75 -5.77 -0.72 1.96
N GLU A 76 -5.56 -1.83 2.66
CA GLU A 76 -6.62 -2.81 2.87
C GLU A 76 -7.69 -2.19 3.77
N THR A 77 -8.96 -2.44 3.46
CA THR A 77 -10.10 -1.90 4.21
C THR A 77 -10.11 -2.46 5.62
N PHE A 78 -10.37 -1.57 6.58
CA PHE A 78 -10.72 -1.91 7.96
C PHE A 78 -11.99 -2.77 7.96
N LEU A 79 -11.87 -4.09 7.87
CA LEU A 79 -13.00 -5.00 8.07
C LEU A 79 -13.29 -5.14 9.57
N VAL A 80 -13.58 -4.01 10.20
CA VAL A 80 -13.92 -3.91 11.64
C VAL A 80 -15.26 -4.59 11.95
N PHE A 81 -16.07 -4.94 10.93
CA PHE A 81 -17.43 -5.44 11.14
C PHE A 81 -17.73 -6.86 10.65
N VAL A 82 -16.90 -7.54 9.83
CA VAL A 82 -17.29 -8.86 9.24
C VAL A 82 -16.13 -9.87 9.09
N GLY A 83 -14.91 -9.58 9.54
CA GLY A 83 -13.78 -10.50 9.31
C GLY A 83 -12.72 -10.47 10.42
N PRO A 84 -11.78 -11.45 10.43
CA PRO A 84 -10.70 -11.47 11.40
C PRO A 84 -9.89 -10.18 11.29
N VAL A 85 -9.89 -9.40 12.38
CA VAL A 85 -9.15 -8.15 12.53
C VAL A 85 -7.66 -8.47 12.52
N TYR A 86 -7.05 -8.54 11.34
CA TYR A 86 -5.60 -8.61 11.26
C TYR A 86 -5.03 -7.19 11.30
N PRO A 87 -3.95 -6.96 12.06
CA PRO A 87 -3.34 -5.63 12.15
C PRO A 87 -2.79 -5.25 10.78
N LEU A 88 -3.07 -4.02 10.33
CA LEU A 88 -2.44 -3.46 9.14
C LEU A 88 -0.96 -3.30 9.44
N VAL A 89 -0.11 -4.17 8.88
CA VAL A 89 1.35 -4.09 9.06
C VAL A 89 1.96 -3.10 8.08
N MET A 90 1.34 -2.97 6.90
CA MET A 90 1.78 -2.06 5.84
C MET A 90 0.71 -1.09 5.38
N ARG A 91 1.17 0.03 4.85
CA ARG A 91 0.41 0.95 4.00
C ARG A 91 1.05 1.03 2.62
N GLY A 92 0.22 1.07 1.59
CA GLY A 92 0.65 1.12 0.21
C GLY A 92 0.69 2.53 -0.35
N ARG A 93 1.65 2.77 -1.23
CA ARG A 93 1.75 3.98 -2.05
C ARG A 93 2.19 3.61 -3.45
N ILE A 94 1.47 4.12 -4.45
CA ILE A 94 1.82 4.03 -5.86
C ILE A 94 2.20 5.43 -6.31
N VAL A 95 3.36 5.56 -6.95
CA VAL A 95 3.84 6.80 -7.54
C VAL A 95 4.14 6.56 -9.00
N ILE A 96 3.62 7.43 -9.86
CA ILE A 96 3.95 7.47 -11.28
C ILE A 96 5.11 8.46 -11.46
N ASP A 97 6.30 7.96 -11.74
CA ASP A 97 7.44 8.79 -12.12
C ASP A 97 7.48 8.94 -13.65
N ARG A 98 6.94 10.05 -14.15
CA ARG A 98 6.96 10.36 -15.59
C ARG A 98 8.36 10.67 -16.12
N ARG A 99 9.30 11.11 -15.27
CA ARG A 99 10.67 11.44 -15.68
C ARG A 99 11.49 10.18 -15.90
N GLN A 100 11.37 9.23 -14.97
CA GLN A 100 12.06 7.93 -15.05
C GLN A 100 11.27 6.87 -15.80
N ARG A 101 10.03 7.19 -16.22
CA ARG A 101 9.12 6.28 -16.93
C ARG A 101 8.90 4.98 -16.16
N GLU A 102 8.67 5.11 -14.86
CA GLU A 102 8.44 3.98 -13.97
C GLU A 102 7.22 4.21 -13.07
N ILE A 103 6.51 3.13 -12.77
CA ILE A 103 5.51 3.09 -11.70
C ILE A 103 6.16 2.42 -10.49
N VAL A 104 6.25 3.17 -9.40
CA VAL A 104 6.87 2.71 -8.15
C VAL A 104 5.78 2.39 -7.15
N ILE A 105 5.69 1.11 -6.78
CA ILE A 105 4.80 0.62 -5.73
C ILE A 105 5.65 0.43 -4.47
N THR A 106 5.34 1.19 -3.42
CA THR A 106 6.05 1.14 -2.14
C THR A 106 5.09 0.75 -1.02
N GLY A 107 5.44 -0.29 -0.26
CA GLY A 107 4.79 -0.64 1.00
C GLY A 107 5.62 -0.10 2.16
N PHE A 108 5.05 0.83 2.92
CA PHE A 108 5.66 1.37 4.13
C PHE A 108 5.17 0.63 5.36
N CYS A 109 6.07 0.29 6.28
CA CYS A 109 5.71 -0.29 7.56
C CYS A 109 5.03 0.74 8.46
N ASN A 110 3.96 0.34 9.11
CA ASN A 110 3.26 1.16 10.10
C ASN A 110 4.15 1.38 11.33
N TRP A 111 4.14 2.60 11.86
CA TRP A 111 4.99 3.00 12.98
C TRP A 111 4.61 2.23 14.25
N ASN A 112 3.36 1.80 14.40
CA ASN A 112 2.94 0.91 15.48
C ASN A 112 3.74 -0.40 15.49
N ILE A 113 3.96 -1.01 14.33
CA ILE A 113 4.71 -2.27 14.24
C ILE A 113 6.17 -2.03 14.60
N LEU A 114 6.76 -0.94 14.11
CA LEU A 114 8.13 -0.57 14.45
C LEU A 114 8.29 -0.32 15.95
N TYR A 115 7.33 0.36 16.57
CA TYR A 115 7.30 0.58 18.01
C TYR A 115 7.19 -0.74 18.79
N ILE A 116 6.29 -1.65 18.41
CA ILE A 116 6.16 -2.98 19.04
C ILE A 116 7.49 -3.75 18.95
N VAL A 117 8.14 -3.76 17.79
CA VAL A 117 9.40 -4.48 17.61
C VAL A 117 10.51 -3.87 18.46
N VAL A 118 10.74 -2.56 18.34
CA VAL A 118 11.90 -1.90 18.96
C VAL A 118 11.73 -1.71 20.46
N VAL A 119 10.53 -1.34 20.92
CA VAL A 119 10.30 -0.95 22.31
C VAL A 119 9.82 -2.11 23.18
N ILE A 120 9.16 -3.12 22.59
CA ILE A 120 8.60 -4.25 23.34
C ILE A 120 9.39 -5.53 23.07
N LEU A 121 9.53 -5.94 21.81
CA LEU A 121 10.12 -7.25 21.48
C LEU A 121 11.63 -7.30 21.71
N VAL A 122 12.38 -6.26 21.32
CA VAL A 122 13.84 -6.22 21.50
C VAL A 122 14.24 -6.32 22.99
N PRO A 123 13.69 -5.52 23.92
CA PRO A 123 13.98 -5.69 25.34
C PRO A 123 13.51 -7.04 25.90
N ALA A 124 12.37 -7.54 25.42
CA ALA A 124 11.81 -8.82 25.88
C ALA A 124 12.65 -10.04 25.43
N LEU A 125 13.50 -9.89 24.41
CA LEU A 125 14.34 -10.97 23.89
C LEU A 125 15.29 -11.52 24.97
N ALA A 126 15.78 -10.66 25.86
CA ALA A 126 16.64 -11.04 26.97
C ALA A 126 15.92 -11.85 28.07
N ILE A 127 14.60 -11.73 28.16
CA ILE A 127 13.79 -12.33 29.25
C ILE A 127 13.06 -13.58 28.75
N ARG A 128 12.40 -13.49 27.59
CA ARG A 128 11.58 -14.58 27.02
C ARG A 128 11.80 -14.70 25.51
N PRO A 129 12.96 -15.21 25.06
CA PRO A 129 13.29 -15.28 23.65
C PRO A 129 12.31 -16.14 22.84
N GLY A 130 11.83 -17.26 23.40
CA GLY A 130 10.87 -18.13 22.69
C GLY A 130 9.55 -17.43 22.34
N VAL A 131 8.99 -16.65 23.27
CA VAL A 131 7.75 -15.89 23.03
C VAL A 131 7.99 -14.79 22.00
N VAL A 132 9.13 -14.11 22.08
CA VAL A 132 9.52 -13.07 21.12
C VAL A 132 9.67 -13.66 19.72
N LEU A 133 10.37 -14.79 19.56
CA LEU A 133 10.53 -15.47 18.29
C LEU A 133 9.20 -15.93 17.71
N MET A 134 8.29 -16.46 18.54
CA MET A 134 6.94 -16.83 18.11
C MET A 134 6.17 -15.61 17.58
N PHE A 135 6.25 -14.46 18.27
CA PHE A 135 5.56 -13.24 17.84
C PHE A 135 6.18 -12.64 16.58
N LEU A 136 7.51 -12.66 16.44
CA LEU A 136 8.20 -12.29 15.20
C LEU A 136 7.81 -13.19 14.04
N GLY A 137 7.67 -14.50 14.28
CA GLY A 137 7.18 -15.46 13.29
C GLY A 137 5.75 -15.14 12.84
N LEU A 138 4.86 -14.76 13.76
CA LEU A 138 3.51 -14.32 13.44
C LEU A 138 3.50 -13.03 12.61
N LEU A 139 4.31 -12.03 13.00
CA LEU A 139 4.46 -10.79 12.22
C LEU A 139 5.00 -11.06 10.81
N ALA A 140 5.97 -11.98 10.68
CA ALA A 140 6.50 -12.40 9.39
C ALA A 140 5.43 -13.09 8.54
N LEU A 141 4.59 -13.95 9.13
CA LEU A 141 3.49 -14.60 8.43
C LEU A 141 2.46 -13.58 7.92
N VAL A 142 2.06 -12.62 8.76
CA VAL A 142 1.15 -11.53 8.36
C VAL A 142 1.78 -10.67 7.27
N TYR A 143 3.07 -10.32 7.39
CA TYR A 143 3.83 -9.63 6.36
C TYR A 143 3.80 -10.38 5.03
N LEU A 144 3.99 -11.71 5.03
CA LEU A 144 3.99 -12.52 3.81
C LEU A 144 2.62 -12.56 3.15
N LEU A 145 1.54 -12.66 3.94
CA LEU A 145 0.17 -12.58 3.43
C LEU A 145 -0.10 -11.23 2.78
N GLN A 146 0.23 -10.12 3.44
CA GLN A 146 0.08 -8.78 2.88
C GLN A 146 0.98 -8.56 1.66
N ARG A 147 2.21 -9.07 1.66
CA ARG A 147 3.12 -8.96 0.52
C ARG A 147 2.59 -9.72 -0.70
N ARG A 148 2.03 -10.91 -0.52
CA ARG A 148 1.37 -11.65 -1.61
C ARG A 148 0.22 -10.86 -2.19
N ARG A 149 -0.60 -10.20 -1.35
CA ARG A 149 -1.70 -9.32 -1.78
C ARG A 149 -1.22 -8.11 -2.56
N PHE A 150 -0.17 -7.44 -2.09
CA PHE A 150 0.43 -6.31 -2.80
C PHE A 150 1.02 -6.75 -4.16
N GLY A 151 1.47 -8.01 -4.28
CA GLY A 151 1.84 -8.62 -5.56
C GLY A 151 0.68 -8.73 -6.54
N SER A 152 -0.55 -8.98 -6.08
CA SER A 152 -1.73 -8.98 -6.97
C SER A 152 -2.00 -7.60 -7.56
N VAL A 153 -1.71 -6.51 -6.84
CA VAL A 153 -1.78 -5.14 -7.37
C VAL A 153 -0.74 -4.94 -8.47
N GLU A 154 0.48 -5.45 -8.30
CA GLU A 154 1.51 -5.45 -9.33
C GLU A 154 1.03 -6.19 -10.59
N THR A 155 0.47 -7.40 -10.45
CA THR A 155 -0.08 -8.16 -11.57
C THR A 155 -1.22 -7.44 -12.27
N ALA A 156 -2.14 -6.82 -11.52
CA ALA A 156 -3.23 -6.02 -12.08
C ALA A 156 -2.70 -4.80 -12.87
N VAL A 157 -1.70 -4.11 -12.33
CA VAL A 157 -1.03 -3.00 -13.02
C VAL A 157 -0.36 -3.49 -14.31
N GLN A 158 0.37 -4.60 -14.26
CA GLN A 158 1.03 -5.17 -15.45
C GLN A 158 0.02 -5.64 -16.50
N MET A 159 -1.08 -6.26 -16.08
CA MET A 159 -2.17 -6.65 -16.97
C MET A 159 -2.80 -5.43 -17.64
N LEU A 160 -3.12 -4.38 -16.87
CA LEU A 160 -3.66 -3.14 -17.43
C LEU A 160 -2.69 -2.45 -18.39
N LEU A 161 -1.39 -2.46 -18.10
CA LEU A 161 -0.35 -1.91 -18.98
C LEU A 161 -0.18 -2.72 -20.28
N SER A 162 -0.47 -4.02 -20.24
CA SER A 162 -0.40 -4.92 -21.40
C SER A 162 -1.69 -4.90 -22.24
N THR A 163 -2.84 -4.69 -21.60
CA THR A 163 -4.17 -4.71 -22.22
C THR A 163 -4.61 -3.32 -22.72
N ASN A 164 -4.24 -2.23 -22.05
CA ASN A 164 -4.52 -0.86 -22.53
C ASN A 164 -3.52 -0.44 -23.61
N THR A 165 -3.68 -1.00 -24.81
CA THR A 165 -3.03 -0.52 -26.04
C THR A 165 -3.86 0.58 -26.72
N ASN A 166 -5.12 0.78 -26.30
CA ASN A 166 -5.99 1.81 -26.86
C ASN A 166 -5.95 3.10 -26.02
N PRO A 167 -5.67 4.27 -26.62
CA PRO A 167 -5.64 5.54 -25.91
C PRO A 167 -7.01 5.91 -25.38
N LEU A 168 -7.10 6.10 -24.05
CA LEU A 168 -8.23 6.79 -23.44
C LEU A 168 -8.16 8.26 -23.85
N ILE A 169 -9.11 8.63 -24.71
CA ILE A 169 -9.43 9.99 -25.15
C ILE A 169 -8.56 10.50 -26.31
N VAL A 170 -9.03 10.24 -27.54
CA VAL A 170 -8.87 11.18 -28.64
C VAL A 170 -9.58 12.46 -28.20
N ARG A 171 -8.84 13.49 -27.76
CA ARG A 171 -9.41 14.85 -27.75
C ARG A 171 -9.82 15.15 -29.19
N PRO A 172 -11.06 15.57 -29.47
CA PRO A 172 -11.40 16.05 -30.80
C PRO A 172 -10.42 17.18 -31.12
N ARG A 173 -9.69 17.08 -32.23
CA ARG A 173 -9.03 18.25 -32.81
C ARG A 173 -10.14 19.25 -33.09
N THR A 174 -10.22 20.32 -32.30
CA THR A 174 -10.99 21.49 -32.69
C THR A 174 -10.40 21.98 -34.02
N PRO A 175 -11.20 22.09 -35.09
CA PRO A 175 -10.72 22.74 -36.30
C PRO A 175 -10.42 24.20 -35.94
N ARG A 176 -9.19 24.65 -36.26
CA ARG A 176 -8.90 26.08 -36.31
C ARG A 176 -9.73 26.67 -37.44
N ASN A 177 -10.63 27.59 -37.09
CA ASN A 177 -11.11 28.60 -38.02
C ASN A 177 -9.97 29.54 -38.42
#